data_AF-A0A1G9GPI0-F1
#
_entry.id   AF-A0A1G9GPI0-F1
#
_cell.length_a   1.000
_cell.length_b   1.000
_cell.length_c   1.000
_cell.angle_alpha   90.00
_cell.angle_beta   90.00
_cell.angle_gamma   90.00
#
_symmetry.space_group_name_H-M   'P 1'
#
loop_
_entity.id
_entity.type
_entity.pdbx_description
1 polymer ?
#
loop_
_entity_poly.entity_id
_entity_poly.type
_entity_poly.pdbx_seq_one_letter_code
_entity_poly.pdbx_strand_id
1 'polypeptide(L)'
;MAPGAAASVAVFGVTAADALECASRSYEVQQLAGRVARCADEADAVLSALARLELQTWQSPAGRAYRLALSLHAAALRRSRDSLLDAVAVVLRHARNVARPADRMGP
;
A
#
# COMPACT_ATOMS: atom_id res chain seq x y z
N MET A 1 10.83 -2.93 59.34
CA MET A 1 9.54 -3.50 58.90
C MET A 1 9.22 -2.92 57.54
N ALA A 2 9.43 -3.75 56.52
CA ALA A 2 9.10 -3.66 55.08
C ALA A 2 9.06 -2.29 54.36
N PRO A 3 9.97 -2.05 53.40
CA PRO A 3 9.69 -1.28 52.20
C PRO A 3 9.09 -2.22 51.14
N GLY A 4 7.90 -1.97 50.60
CA GLY A 4 7.38 -2.86 49.57
C GLY A 4 6.05 -2.46 48.94
N ALA A 5 6.07 -2.42 47.61
CA ALA A 5 5.08 -3.07 46.72
C ALA A 5 4.20 -2.21 45.80
N ALA A 6 4.52 -0.94 45.50
CA ALA A 6 3.74 -0.21 44.48
C ALA A 6 4.54 0.40 43.30
N ALA A 7 5.86 0.57 43.43
CA ALA A 7 6.63 1.33 42.43
C ALA A 7 7.41 0.47 41.41
N SER A 8 7.35 -0.86 41.46
CA SER A 8 8.31 -1.73 40.75
C SER A 8 7.68 -2.68 39.72
N VAL A 9 6.62 -2.25 39.02
CA VAL A 9 6.08 -2.98 37.84
C VAL A 9 6.25 -2.19 36.54
N ALA A 10 6.91 -1.03 36.58
CA ALA A 10 7.14 -0.19 35.39
C ALA A 10 8.53 -0.36 34.77
N VAL A 11 9.20 -1.50 34.93
CA VAL A 11 10.57 -1.70 34.41
C VAL A 11 10.68 -2.77 33.31
N PHE A 12 9.69 -3.65 33.08
CA PHE A 12 9.77 -4.61 31.97
C PHE A 12 8.41 -4.95 31.39
N GLY A 13 8.17 -4.55 30.14
CA GLY A 13 7.11 -5.13 29.31
C GLY A 13 6.15 -4.11 28.72
N VAL A 14 6.07 -4.12 27.39
CA VAL A 14 4.98 -3.58 26.59
C VAL A 14 3.64 -3.86 27.28
N THR A 15 2.85 -2.82 27.53
CA THR A 15 1.53 -3.04 28.14
C THR A 15 0.54 -3.58 27.10
N ALA A 16 -0.53 -4.24 27.54
CA ALA A 16 -1.60 -4.68 26.64
C ALA A 16 -2.24 -3.50 25.88
N ALA A 17 -2.25 -2.30 26.48
CA ALA A 17 -2.70 -1.07 25.82
C ALA A 17 -1.75 -0.65 24.70
N ASP A 18 -0.43 -0.68 24.92
CA ASP A 18 0.57 -0.38 23.89
C ASP A 18 0.50 -1.37 22.72
N ALA A 19 0.28 -2.66 23.02
CA ALA A 19 0.11 -3.69 21.99
C ALA A 19 -1.17 -3.47 21.15
N LEU A 20 -2.27 -3.07 21.79
CA LEU A 20 -3.52 -2.74 21.12
C LEU A 20 -3.38 -1.50 20.22
N GLU A 21 -2.66 -0.48 20.68
CA GLU A 21 -2.40 0.73 19.91
C GLU A 21 -1.48 0.47 18.71
N CYS A 22 -0.45 -0.37 18.86
CA CYS A 22 0.39 -0.78 17.73
C CYS A 22 -0.45 -1.57 16.69
N ALA A 23 -1.35 -2.44 17.17
CA ALA A 23 -2.26 -3.19 16.30
C ALA A 23 -3.24 -2.28 15.54
N SER A 24 -3.82 -1.26 16.21
CA SER A 24 -4.75 -0.32 15.57
C SER A 24 -4.05 0.50 14.48
N ARG A 25 -2.86 1.04 14.77
CA ARG A 25 -2.04 1.79 13.80
C ARG A 25 -1.65 0.91 12.61
N SER A 26 -1.21 -0.32 12.85
CA SER A 26 -0.91 -1.27 11.78
C SER A 26 -2.14 -1.55 10.89
N TYR A 27 -3.32 -1.67 11.49
CA TYR A 27 -4.56 -1.91 10.75
C TYR A 27 -4.95 -0.74 9.85
N GLU A 28 -4.82 0.51 10.31
CA GLU A 28 -5.05 1.71 9.49
C GLU A 28 -4.12 1.76 8.27
N VAL A 29 -2.83 1.44 8.47
CA VAL A 29 -1.85 1.37 7.38
C VAL A 29 -2.19 0.26 6.39
N GLN A 30 -2.70 -0.89 6.86
CA GLN A 30 -3.19 -1.97 5.98
C GLN A 30 -4.42 -1.54 5.17
N GLN A 31 -5.36 -0.78 5.75
CA GLN A 31 -6.49 -0.24 4.99
C GLN A 31 -6.03 0.72 3.88
N LEU A 32 -5.02 1.55 4.15
CA LEU A 32 -4.41 2.41 3.13
C LEU A 32 -3.82 1.57 1.99
N ALA A 33 -3.06 0.52 2.31
CA ALA A 33 -2.55 -0.41 1.30
C ALA A 33 -3.69 -1.03 0.46
N GLY A 34 -4.80 -1.43 1.09
CA GLY A 34 -5.97 -1.94 0.38
C GLY A 34 -6.61 -0.93 -0.56
N ARG A 35 -6.66 0.35 -0.18
CA ARG A 35 -7.15 1.43 -1.06
C ARG A 35 -6.23 1.64 -2.27
N VAL A 36 -4.91 1.64 -2.05
CA VAL A 36 -3.93 1.81 -3.14
C VAL A 36 -3.97 0.61 -4.09
N ALA A 37 -4.15 -0.60 -3.56
CA ALA A 37 -4.33 -1.81 -4.38
C ALA A 37 -5.57 -1.72 -5.27
N ARG A 38 -6.71 -1.24 -4.74
CA ARG A 38 -7.92 -0.99 -5.55
C ARG A 38 -7.68 -0.01 -6.69
N CYS A 39 -6.89 1.05 -6.48
CA CYS A 39 -6.53 1.96 -7.56
C CYS A 39 -5.66 1.28 -8.65
N ALA A 40 -4.80 0.34 -8.26
CA ALA A 40 -4.03 -0.46 -9.23
C ALA A 40 -4.93 -1.41 -10.03
N ASP A 41 -5.93 -2.03 -9.38
CA ASP A 41 -6.92 -2.90 -10.04
C ASP A 41 -7.78 -2.10 -11.05
N GLU A 42 -8.19 -0.89 -10.68
CA GLU A 42 -8.92 0.02 -11.59
C GLU A 42 -8.06 0.41 -12.81
N ALA A 43 -6.77 0.68 -12.61
CA ALA A 43 -5.84 0.95 -13.71
C ALA A 43 -5.70 -0.27 -14.64
N ASP A 44 -5.67 -1.49 -14.08
CA ASP A 44 -5.62 -2.74 -14.84
C ASP A 44 -6.90 -2.95 -15.68
N ALA A 45 -8.07 -2.64 -15.10
CA ALA A 45 -9.34 -2.70 -15.81
C ALA A 45 -9.36 -1.74 -17.01
N VAL A 46 -8.84 -0.52 -16.86
CA VAL A 46 -8.70 0.44 -17.97
C VAL A 46 -7.72 -0.05 -19.02
N LEU A 47 -6.56 -0.61 -18.64
CA LEU A 47 -5.61 -1.20 -19.58
C LEU A 47 -6.25 -2.34 -20.39
N SER A 48 -7.05 -3.18 -19.75
CA SER A 48 -7.79 -4.25 -20.43
C SER A 48 -8.77 -3.70 -21.46
N ALA A 49 -9.43 -2.57 -21.15
CA ALA A 49 -10.36 -1.91 -22.05
C ALA A 49 -9.64 -1.27 -23.25
N LEU A 50 -8.50 -0.63 -23.00
CA LEU A 50 -7.66 -0.07 -24.06
C LEU A 50 -7.14 -1.15 -25.01
N ALA A 51 -6.69 -2.30 -24.48
CA ALA A 51 -6.25 -3.41 -25.30
C ALA A 51 -7.38 -3.94 -26.22
N ARG A 52 -8.63 -3.97 -25.75
CA ARG A 52 -9.79 -4.32 -26.58
C ARG A 52 -10.04 -3.32 -27.71
N LEU A 53 -9.81 -2.02 -27.46
CA LEU A 53 -9.93 -0.98 -28.50
C LEU A 53 -8.82 -1.09 -29.55
N GLU A 54 -7.59 -1.43 -29.14
CA GLU A 54 -6.47 -1.59 -30.08
C GLU A 54 -6.67 -2.77 -31.06
N LEU A 55 -7.45 -3.77 -30.68
CA LEU A 55 -7.83 -4.90 -31.56
C LEU A 55 -8.83 -4.48 -32.66
N GLN A 56 -9.52 -3.34 -32.51
CA GLN A 56 -10.38 -2.80 -33.55
C GLN A 56 -9.51 -2.23 -34.68
N THR A 57 -9.41 -2.95 -35.79
CA THR A 57 -8.44 -2.64 -36.86
C THR A 57 -8.96 -1.54 -37.77
N TRP A 58 -8.75 -0.27 -37.40
CA TRP A 58 -9.03 0.87 -38.26
C TRP A 58 -7.83 1.19 -39.16
N GLN A 59 -8.00 1.07 -40.48
CA GLN A 59 -6.91 1.19 -41.46
C GLN A 59 -6.65 2.64 -41.94
N SER A 60 -7.48 3.60 -41.54
CA SER A 60 -7.33 5.00 -41.94
C SER A 60 -6.11 5.66 -41.28
N PRO A 61 -5.52 6.72 -41.87
CA PRO A 61 -4.47 7.51 -41.24
C PRO A 61 -4.87 8.05 -39.86
N ALA A 62 -6.13 8.47 -39.70
CA ALA A 62 -6.70 8.89 -38.42
C ALA A 62 -6.73 7.74 -37.40
N GLY A 63 -7.11 6.52 -37.82
CA GLY A 63 -7.11 5.34 -36.96
C GLY A 63 -5.70 4.95 -36.48
N ARG A 64 -4.70 5.06 -37.35
CA ARG A 64 -3.29 4.84 -36.96
C ARG A 64 -2.81 5.87 -35.94
N ALA A 65 -3.11 7.15 -36.14
CA ALA A 65 -2.76 8.21 -35.20
C ALA A 65 -3.43 8.00 -33.83
N TYR A 66 -4.71 7.62 -33.82
CA TYR A 66 -5.45 7.31 -32.59
C TYR A 66 -4.82 6.15 -31.81
N ARG A 67 -4.47 5.04 -32.49
CA ARG A 67 -3.80 3.89 -31.84
C ARG A 67 -2.43 4.26 -31.26
N LEU A 68 -1.68 5.14 -31.93
CA LEU A 68 -0.40 5.62 -31.42
C LEU A 68 -0.59 6.46 -30.15
N ALA A 69 -1.61 7.32 -30.10
CA ALA A 69 -1.94 8.06 -28.88
C ALA A 69 -2.36 7.11 -27.75
N LEU A 70 -3.20 6.11 -28.04
CA LEU A 70 -3.62 5.11 -27.06
C LEU A 70 -2.44 4.31 -26.49
N SER A 71 -1.48 3.90 -27.32
CA SER A 71 -0.34 3.12 -26.85
C SER A 71 0.56 3.94 -25.90
N LEU A 72 0.71 5.25 -26.14
CA LEU A 72 1.41 6.17 -25.24
C LEU A 72 0.70 6.28 -23.89
N HIS A 73 -0.63 6.45 -23.90
CA HIS A 73 -1.43 6.51 -22.67
C HIS A 73 -1.40 5.17 -21.92
N ALA A 74 -1.50 4.04 -22.61
CA ALA A 74 -1.40 2.72 -22.02
C ALA A 74 -0.03 2.46 -21.40
N ALA A 75 1.05 2.95 -22.01
CA ALA A 75 2.40 2.86 -21.45
C ALA A 75 2.56 3.73 -20.19
N ALA A 76 2.00 4.94 -20.17
CA ALA A 76 2.00 5.80 -18.99
C ALA A 76 1.19 5.17 -17.85
N LEU A 77 0.00 4.64 -18.15
CA LEU A 77 -0.88 4.01 -17.18
C LEU A 77 -0.25 2.74 -16.58
N ARG A 78 0.45 1.93 -17.39
CA ARG A 78 1.24 0.78 -16.89
C ARG A 78 2.27 1.19 -15.85
N ARG A 79 3.07 2.23 -16.15
CA ARG A 79 4.06 2.75 -15.19
C ARG A 79 3.42 3.24 -13.89
N SER A 80 2.28 3.93 -13.98
CA SER A 80 1.53 4.36 -12.79
C SER A 80 1.02 3.17 -11.98
N ARG A 81 0.46 2.15 -12.64
CA ARG A 81 -0.04 0.92 -12.01
C ARG A 81 1.08 0.15 -11.31
N ASP A 82 2.26 0.05 -11.93
CA ASP A 82 3.42 -0.60 -11.32
C ASP A 82 3.90 0.19 -10.09
N SER A 83 3.97 1.53 -10.18
CA SER A 83 4.30 2.39 -9.04
C SER A 83 3.31 2.27 -7.87
N LEU A 84 2.01 2.05 -8.15
CA LEU A 84 1.00 1.81 -7.12
C LEU A 84 1.25 0.46 -6.43
N LEU A 85 1.59 -0.60 -7.18
CA LEU A 85 1.90 -1.91 -6.61
C LEU A 85 3.17 -1.86 -5.73
N ASP A 86 4.20 -1.14 -6.17
CA ASP A 86 5.40 -0.89 -5.37
C ASP A 86 5.06 -0.14 -4.07
N ALA A 87 4.21 0.88 -4.16
CA ALA A 87 3.74 1.62 -2.99
C ALA A 87 2.97 0.71 -2.01
N VAL A 88 2.10 -0.18 -2.51
CA VAL A 88 1.40 -1.19 -1.68
C VAL A 88 2.41 -2.05 -0.92
N ALA A 89 3.44 -2.56 -1.61
CA ALA A 89 4.45 -3.40 -0.99
C ALA A 89 5.22 -2.65 0.13
N VAL A 90 5.54 -1.38 -0.09
CA VAL A 90 6.20 -0.52 0.91
C VAL A 90 5.29 -0.25 2.10
N VAL A 91 4.01 0.10 1.86
CA VAL A 91 3.04 0.40 2.92
C VAL A 91 2.75 -0.85 3.77
N LEU A 92 2.60 -2.02 3.14
CA LEU A 92 2.41 -3.28 3.88
C LEU A 92 3.64 -3.65 4.72
N ARG A 93 4.84 -3.38 4.22
CA ARG A 93 6.07 -3.54 5.02
C ARG A 93 6.07 -2.57 6.20
N HIS A 94 5.65 -1.33 5.99
CA HIS A 94 5.52 -0.33 7.05
C HIS A 94 4.52 -0.74 8.13
N ALA A 95 3.35 -1.30 7.74
CA ALA A 95 2.37 -1.82 8.69
C ALA A 95 2.97 -2.86 9.64
N ARG A 96 3.79 -3.78 9.12
CA ARG A 96 4.49 -4.79 9.94
C ARG A 96 5.49 -4.18 10.92
N ASN A 97 6.12 -3.06 10.56
CA ASN A 97 7.06 -2.36 11.41
C ASN A 97 6.32 -1.60 12.53
N VAL A 98 5.18 -0.98 12.22
CA VAL A 98 4.34 -0.26 13.20
C VAL A 98 3.62 -1.20 14.16
N ALA A 99 3.34 -2.45 13.74
CA ALA A 99 2.80 -3.48 14.61
C ALA A 99 3.76 -3.93 15.71
N ARG A 100 5.07 -3.61 15.60
CA ARG A 100 6.05 -3.95 16.63
C ARG A 100 5.99 -2.89 17.73
N PRO A 101 5.75 -3.30 19.00
CA PRO A 101 5.91 -2.41 20.12
C PRO A 101 7.33 -1.84 20.15
N ALA A 102 7.49 -0.58 20.53
CA ALA A 102 8.80 0.01 20.70
C ALA A 102 9.57 -0.79 21.77
N ASP A 103 10.64 -1.47 21.36
CA ASP A 103 11.58 -2.05 22.30
C ASP A 103 12.31 -0.89 22.99
N ARG A 104 11.86 -0.53 24.19
CA ARG A 104 12.47 0.54 24.97
C ARG A 104 13.73 -0.02 25.65
N MET A 105 14.73 -0.40 24.84
CA MET A 105 16.08 -0.66 25.31
C MET A 105 16.99 0.47 24.81
N GLY A 106 17.01 1.56 25.57
CA GLY A 106 18.10 2.55 25.53
C GLY A 106 19.20 2.16 26.54
N PRO A 107 20.44 2.63 26.36
CA PRO A 107 21.63 2.19 27.10
C PRO A 107 21.56 2.36 28.62
#